data_AF-A0AAV9QVQ5-F1
#
_entry.id   AF-A0AAV9QVQ5-F1
#
_cell.length_a   1.000
_cell.length_b   1.000
_cell.length_c   1.000
_cell.angle_alpha   90.00
_cell.angle_beta   90.00
_cell.angle_gamma   90.00
#
_symmetry.space_group_name_H-M   'P 1'
#
loop_
_entity.id
_entity.type
_entity.pdbx_description
1 polymer ?
#
loop_
_entity_poly.entity_id
_entity_poly.type
_entity_poly.pdbx_seq_one_letter_code
_entity_poly.pdbx_strand_id
1 'polypeptide(L)'
;MSGSKPDILWSPHHPDRYVICDSELGLYSIGPVGSTETKPGTLSLSKETAATLLAINSDTPYMKCVAWYPKHEPECLLAVGQANGRVVLTSLGQNHNSTCKELVGKEFVPKHARQCNTLAWNPVDSNLLAAGLDKHRADFSVLIWDISSKFAPETIVAAEKIRLSSVDLDSSTVVTKPLYELGQNDACLSLCWLLRDTKLLLAGMHRNLAIFDLRNTSQKTFVNTKAIQGVTVDPHFPDRVASFFEGQVAIWDLRKFEKPVLTLTEQPKPLTKVAWCPTRTGLLATLTRDSNIIRLYDMQHTPTPIGDETEPTIIERSVQPSESQIGSFAWHPSSQNRMVVVSAANRVMTDFTVFERISLAWSSTASLMWACGRHLYNCVEDLAEGEDSAAEKDIATKMRERAQSRYGHDTVQVWRNHLLAGGNDPQLRSLWFDLSYILSV
;
A
#
# COMPACT_ATOMS: atom_id res chain seq x y z
N MET A 1 -23.48 14.56 -6.22
CA MET A 1 -23.04 14.35 -4.82
C MET A 1 -21.96 13.28 -4.85
N SER A 2 -20.69 13.63 -4.68
CA SER A 2 -19.62 12.62 -4.59
C SER A 2 -19.69 11.96 -3.22
N GLY A 3 -20.10 10.69 -3.16
CA GLY A 3 -20.01 9.89 -1.94
C GLY A 3 -18.58 9.90 -1.37
N SER A 4 -18.46 9.74 -0.06
CA SER A 4 -17.17 9.50 0.59
C SER A 4 -16.54 8.25 -0.03
N LYS A 5 -15.24 8.31 -0.31
CA LYS A 5 -14.49 7.15 -0.79
C LYS A 5 -13.77 6.57 0.41
N PRO A 6 -13.92 5.26 0.70
CA PRO A 6 -13.20 4.66 1.80
C PRO A 6 -11.70 4.74 1.54
N ASP A 7 -10.93 5.01 2.57
CA ASP A 7 -9.48 4.89 2.58
C ASP A 7 -9.02 3.96 3.70
N ILE A 8 -7.79 3.44 3.59
CA ILE A 8 -7.19 2.52 4.55
C ILE A 8 -5.77 2.98 4.88
N LEU A 9 -5.49 3.05 6.19
CA LEU A 9 -4.20 3.45 6.76
C LEU A 9 -3.73 2.39 7.76
N TRP A 10 -2.53 1.85 7.57
CA TRP A 10 -1.91 0.98 8.56
C TRP A 10 -1.38 1.77 9.75
N SER A 11 -1.41 1.15 10.93
CA SER A 11 -0.75 1.71 12.10
C SER A 11 0.77 1.79 11.85
N PRO A 12 1.42 2.91 12.19
CA PRO A 12 2.87 3.03 12.10
C PRO A 12 3.62 2.16 13.12
N HIS A 13 2.93 1.65 14.16
CA HIS A 13 3.55 0.91 15.28
C HIS A 13 3.10 -0.53 15.39
N HIS A 14 1.84 -0.80 15.04
CA HIS A 14 1.24 -2.11 15.18
C HIS A 14 1.03 -2.73 13.80
N PRO A 15 1.85 -3.71 13.38
CA PRO A 15 1.77 -4.27 12.04
C PRO A 15 0.47 -5.05 11.80
N ASP A 16 -0.26 -5.38 12.86
CA ASP A 16 -1.56 -6.05 12.82
C ASP A 16 -2.74 -5.07 12.81
N ARG A 17 -2.55 -3.75 12.97
CA ARG A 17 -3.66 -2.80 13.08
C ARG A 17 -3.74 -1.84 11.91
N TYR A 18 -4.95 -1.53 11.50
CA TYR A 18 -5.24 -0.52 10.48
C TYR A 18 -6.57 0.17 10.75
N VAL A 19 -6.75 1.34 10.15
CA VAL A 19 -7.97 2.14 10.23
C VAL A 19 -8.59 2.23 8.85
N ILE A 20 -9.90 2.03 8.78
CA ILE A 20 -10.73 2.34 7.63
C ILE A 20 -11.37 3.72 7.84
N CYS A 21 -11.17 4.61 6.89
CA CYS A 21 -11.67 5.98 6.90
C CYS A 21 -12.76 6.12 5.83
N ASP A 22 -14.03 6.25 6.21
CA ASP A 22 -15.11 6.51 5.25
C ASP A 22 -16.06 7.62 5.77
N SER A 23 -17.30 7.28 6.12
CA SER A 23 -18.19 8.18 6.87
C SER A 23 -17.85 8.25 8.36
N GLU A 24 -17.11 7.26 8.83
CA GLU A 24 -16.64 7.07 10.20
C GLU A 24 -15.24 6.46 10.17
N LEU A 25 -14.57 6.48 11.31
CA LEU A 25 -13.27 5.84 11.50
C LEU A 25 -13.46 4.50 12.22
N GLY A 26 -13.06 3.41 11.59
CA GLY A 26 -13.06 2.07 12.21
C GLY A 26 -11.64 1.55 12.40
N LEU A 27 -11.23 1.25 13.63
CA LEU A 27 -9.96 0.61 13.97
C LEU A 27 -10.14 -0.91 13.96
N TYR A 28 -9.31 -1.61 13.20
CA TYR A 28 -9.32 -3.07 13.08
C TYR A 28 -7.96 -3.65 13.44
N SER A 29 -7.95 -4.88 13.94
CA SER A 29 -6.76 -5.73 14.04
C SER A 29 -6.93 -6.97 13.19
N ILE A 30 -5.90 -7.36 12.44
CA ILE A 30 -5.84 -8.54 11.58
C ILE A 30 -5.10 -9.68 12.28
N GLY A 31 -5.71 -10.86 12.30
CA GLY A 31 -5.14 -12.05 12.91
C GLY A 31 -5.55 -13.33 12.17
N PRO A 32 -5.00 -14.49 12.57
CA PRO A 32 -5.37 -15.77 11.97
C PRO A 32 -6.81 -16.17 12.34
N VAL A 33 -7.48 -16.88 11.43
CA VAL A 33 -8.79 -17.48 11.69
C VAL A 33 -8.62 -18.55 12.78
N GLY A 34 -9.35 -18.43 13.90
CA GLY A 34 -9.36 -19.43 14.96
C GLY A 34 -8.47 -19.13 16.18
N SER A 35 -7.95 -17.91 16.34
CA SER A 35 -7.42 -17.48 17.65
C SER A 35 -8.52 -17.59 18.72
N THR A 36 -8.15 -18.02 19.93
CA THR A 36 -8.96 -18.73 20.95
C THR A 36 -10.28 -18.12 21.45
N GLU A 37 -10.75 -16.97 20.95
CA GLU A 37 -12.12 -16.47 21.19
C GLU A 37 -12.59 -15.68 19.95
N THR A 38 -13.70 -16.07 19.33
CA THR A 38 -14.33 -15.26 18.26
C THR A 38 -14.93 -14.00 18.87
N LYS A 39 -14.12 -12.94 18.94
CA LYS A 39 -14.55 -11.64 19.44
C LYS A 39 -15.72 -11.09 18.59
N PRO A 40 -16.74 -10.49 19.20
CA PRO A 40 -17.83 -9.86 18.45
C PRO A 40 -17.28 -8.81 17.47
N GLY A 41 -17.85 -8.74 16.26
CA GLY A 41 -17.36 -7.83 15.22
C GLY A 41 -16.18 -8.35 14.40
N THR A 42 -15.90 -9.66 14.45
CA THR A 42 -14.88 -10.29 13.59
C THR A 42 -15.42 -10.56 12.18
N LEU A 43 -14.67 -10.12 11.16
CA LEU A 43 -14.98 -10.23 9.74
C LEU A 43 -13.92 -11.09 9.05
N SER A 44 -14.33 -12.10 8.30
CA SER A 44 -13.38 -12.91 7.52
C SER A 44 -12.78 -12.10 6.38
N LEU A 45 -11.45 -12.11 6.25
CA LEU A 45 -10.72 -11.43 5.18
C LEU A 45 -10.21 -12.39 4.11
N SER A 46 -9.87 -13.61 4.51
CA SER A 46 -9.38 -14.70 3.66
C SER A 46 -9.66 -16.05 4.33
N LYS A 47 -9.19 -17.16 3.75
CA LYS A 47 -9.27 -18.48 4.40
C LYS A 47 -8.44 -18.57 5.69
N GLU A 48 -7.39 -17.77 5.80
CA GLU A 48 -6.39 -17.84 6.87
C GLU A 48 -6.50 -16.69 7.86
N THR A 49 -7.13 -15.57 7.47
CA THR A 49 -7.08 -14.32 8.24
C THR A 49 -8.45 -13.69 8.43
N ALA A 50 -8.66 -13.06 9.59
CA ALA A 50 -9.84 -12.29 9.93
C ALA A 50 -9.47 -10.93 10.54
N ALA A 51 -10.35 -9.95 10.38
CA ALA A 51 -10.27 -8.63 11.00
C ALA A 51 -11.22 -8.56 12.20
N THR A 52 -10.72 -8.20 13.37
CA THR A 52 -11.54 -7.88 14.53
C THR A 52 -11.66 -6.37 14.67
N LEU A 53 -12.89 -5.86 14.72
CA LEU A 53 -13.16 -4.46 15.03
C LEU A 53 -12.80 -4.15 16.49
N LEU A 54 -11.97 -3.13 16.71
CA LEU A 54 -11.50 -2.70 18.03
C LEU A 54 -12.21 -1.43 18.53
N ALA A 55 -12.46 -0.46 17.66
CA ALA A 55 -13.09 0.82 18.01
C ALA A 55 -13.73 1.48 16.78
N ILE A 56 -14.75 2.31 17.02
CA ILE A 56 -15.39 3.16 16.00
C ILE A 56 -15.44 4.59 16.55
N ASN A 57 -15.16 5.59 15.70
CA ASN A 57 -15.44 6.99 15.96
C ASN A 57 -16.29 7.57 14.83
N SER A 58 -17.50 8.03 15.17
CA SER A 58 -18.46 8.64 14.25
C SER A 58 -18.66 10.14 14.51
N ASP A 59 -17.89 10.73 15.44
CA ASP A 59 -18.04 12.12 15.91
C ASP A 59 -17.33 13.15 15.00
N THR A 60 -16.78 12.69 13.87
CA THR A 60 -16.02 13.51 12.92
C THR A 60 -16.73 13.62 11.57
N PRO A 61 -17.83 14.41 11.49
CA PRO A 61 -18.60 14.53 10.26
C PRO A 61 -17.81 15.23 9.15
N TYR A 62 -18.18 14.96 7.90
CA TYR A 62 -17.61 15.60 6.70
C TYR A 62 -16.09 15.43 6.55
N MET A 63 -15.56 14.29 6.99
CA MET A 63 -14.18 13.87 6.80
C MET A 63 -13.79 13.87 5.32
N LYS A 64 -12.58 14.38 5.03
CA LYS A 64 -12.01 14.48 3.68
C LYS A 64 -10.66 13.79 3.56
N CYS A 65 -9.83 13.90 4.59
CA CYS A 65 -8.53 13.27 4.66
C CYS A 65 -8.18 12.94 6.11
N VAL A 66 -7.33 11.94 6.30
CA VAL A 66 -6.91 11.46 7.62
C VAL A 66 -5.41 11.22 7.60
N ALA A 67 -4.73 11.53 8.70
CA ALA A 67 -3.33 11.17 8.89
C ALA A 67 -3.13 10.55 10.28
N TRP A 68 -2.47 9.39 10.31
CA TRP A 68 -2.15 8.70 11.56
C TRP A 68 -0.90 9.28 12.19
N TYR A 69 -0.98 9.62 13.48
CA TYR A 69 0.15 10.12 14.24
C TYR A 69 1.33 9.12 14.28
N PRO A 70 2.57 9.55 13.97
CA PRO A 70 3.67 8.65 13.73
C PRO A 70 4.41 8.17 15.00
N LYS A 71 4.10 8.67 16.21
CA LYS A 71 4.69 8.15 17.46
C LYS A 71 3.75 7.19 18.18
N HIS A 72 4.32 6.30 19.00
CA HIS A 72 3.58 5.27 19.73
C HIS A 72 2.59 5.89 20.73
N GLU A 73 3.00 6.99 21.37
CA GLU A 73 2.21 7.71 22.36
C GLU A 73 1.93 9.15 21.86
N PRO A 74 0.65 9.59 21.85
CA PRO A 74 -0.54 8.86 22.28
C PRO A 74 -0.98 7.74 21.33
N GLU A 75 -1.46 6.62 21.89
CA GLU A 75 -1.93 5.48 21.11
C GLU A 75 -3.09 5.87 20.17
N CYS A 76 -3.00 5.41 18.91
CA CYS A 76 -4.04 5.57 17.88
C CYS A 76 -4.56 7.01 17.72
N LEU A 77 -3.70 8.02 17.91
CA LEU A 77 -4.04 9.41 17.61
C LEU A 77 -4.11 9.63 16.08
N LEU A 78 -5.17 10.28 15.63
CA LEU A 78 -5.48 10.57 14.24
C LEU A 78 -5.77 12.06 14.08
N ALA A 79 -5.30 12.65 12.99
CA ALA A 79 -5.74 13.95 12.53
C ALA A 79 -6.78 13.78 11.42
N VAL A 80 -7.91 14.47 11.52
CA VAL A 80 -9.02 14.41 10.57
C VAL A 80 -9.24 15.79 9.96
N GLY A 81 -9.07 15.89 8.64
CA GLY A 81 -9.32 17.10 7.87
C GLY A 81 -10.76 17.11 7.35
N GLN A 82 -11.44 18.25 7.51
CA GLN A 82 -12.86 18.40 7.19
C GLN A 82 -13.12 19.25 5.94
N ALA A 83 -14.35 19.19 5.43
CA ALA A 83 -14.81 19.96 4.27
C ALA A 83 -14.74 21.50 4.45
N ASN A 84 -14.74 21.99 5.69
CA ASN A 84 -14.61 23.41 6.03
C ASN A 84 -13.14 23.83 6.28
N GLY A 85 -12.18 22.89 6.20
CA GLY A 85 -10.76 23.16 6.36
C GLY A 85 -10.24 22.97 7.77
N ARG A 86 -11.13 22.74 8.74
CA ARG A 86 -10.74 22.41 10.11
C ARG A 86 -10.02 21.07 10.14
N VAL A 87 -9.05 20.98 11.03
CA VAL A 87 -8.35 19.74 11.35
C VAL A 87 -8.62 19.42 12.81
N VAL A 88 -9.17 18.25 13.09
CA VAL A 88 -9.50 17.83 14.45
C VAL A 88 -8.66 16.62 14.81
N LEU A 89 -8.08 16.62 16.02
CA LEU A 89 -7.41 15.45 16.56
C LEU A 89 -8.40 14.55 17.28
N THR A 90 -8.37 13.27 16.97
CA THR A 90 -9.19 12.23 17.62
C THR A 90 -8.33 11.01 17.95
N SER A 91 -8.78 10.15 18.84
CA SER A 91 -8.10 8.89 19.14
C SER A 91 -9.07 7.72 19.11
N LEU A 92 -8.57 6.57 18.66
CA LEU A 92 -9.24 5.26 18.73
C LEU A 92 -8.56 4.32 19.73
N GLY A 93 -7.59 4.85 20.50
CA GLY A 93 -6.82 4.09 21.48
C GLY A 93 -7.60 3.89 22.78
N GLN A 94 -7.27 2.83 23.52
CA GLN A 94 -7.87 2.55 24.83
C GLN A 94 -7.12 3.25 25.97
N ASN A 95 -5.88 3.66 25.72
CA ASN A 95 -5.03 4.30 26.70
C ASN A 95 -5.24 5.82 26.75
N HIS A 96 -5.96 6.28 27.78
CA HIS A 96 -6.19 7.71 28.06
C HIS A 96 -5.07 8.30 28.94
N ASN A 97 -3.84 8.32 28.42
CA ASN A 97 -2.75 9.07 29.06
C ASN A 97 -3.08 10.58 29.10
N SER A 98 -2.38 11.37 29.94
CA SER A 98 -2.66 12.80 30.09
C SER A 98 -2.46 13.58 28.77
N THR A 99 -1.42 13.25 28.01
CA THR A 99 -1.12 13.85 26.70
C THR A 99 -2.24 13.60 25.67
N CYS A 100 -2.86 12.42 25.70
CA CYS A 100 -3.99 12.05 24.86
C CYS A 100 -5.20 12.92 25.18
N LYS A 101 -5.47 13.15 26.47
CA LYS A 101 -6.55 14.03 26.91
C LYS A 101 -6.35 15.49 26.51
N GLU A 102 -5.10 15.96 26.45
CA GLU A 102 -4.79 17.32 25.99
C GLU A 102 -4.89 17.49 24.46
N LEU A 103 -4.64 16.42 23.70
CA LEU A 103 -4.60 16.47 22.24
C LEU A 103 -5.95 16.11 21.60
N VAL A 104 -6.67 15.12 22.12
CA VAL A 104 -7.96 14.71 21.57
C VAL A 104 -8.99 15.84 21.72
N GLY A 105 -9.71 16.13 20.64
CA GLY A 105 -10.67 17.24 20.56
C GLY A 105 -10.03 18.58 20.19
N LYS A 106 -8.70 18.66 20.08
CA LYS A 106 -8.02 19.88 19.63
C LYS A 106 -8.35 20.16 18.15
N GLU A 107 -8.78 21.39 17.88
CA GLU A 107 -9.14 21.86 16.54
C GLU A 107 -8.11 22.86 16.02
N PHE A 108 -7.67 22.70 14.77
CA PHE A 108 -6.87 23.68 14.04
C PHE A 108 -7.73 24.28 12.93
N VAL A 109 -7.98 25.58 13.02
CA VAL A 109 -8.98 26.27 12.21
C VAL A 109 -8.29 27.28 11.29
N PRO A 110 -8.35 27.09 9.95
CA PRO A 110 -7.80 28.07 9.03
C PRO A 110 -8.61 29.36 9.05
N LYS A 111 -7.96 30.48 8.70
CA LYS A 111 -8.59 31.81 8.66
C LYS A 111 -9.84 31.87 7.78
N HIS A 112 -9.86 31.16 6.65
CA HIS A 112 -11.02 31.09 5.75
C HIS A 112 -11.44 29.65 5.53
N ALA A 113 -12.74 29.37 5.72
CA ALA A 113 -13.28 28.02 5.57
C ALA A 113 -13.22 27.55 4.10
N ARG A 114 -12.61 26.39 3.87
CA ARG A 114 -12.41 25.75 2.55
C ARG A 114 -11.93 24.31 2.73
N GLN A 115 -12.11 23.42 1.76
CA GLN A 115 -11.83 21.99 1.94
C GLN A 115 -10.38 21.72 2.35
N CYS A 116 -10.18 20.82 3.32
CA CYS A 116 -8.90 20.18 3.59
C CYS A 116 -8.74 18.93 2.71
N ASN A 117 -7.81 18.98 1.77
CA ASN A 117 -7.59 17.95 0.75
C ASN A 117 -6.64 16.85 1.23
N THR A 118 -5.68 17.20 2.09
CA THR A 118 -4.60 16.29 2.49
C THR A 118 -4.01 16.69 3.84
N LEU A 119 -3.55 15.70 4.59
CA LEU A 119 -2.86 15.87 5.86
C LEU A 119 -1.58 15.03 5.85
N ALA A 120 -0.52 15.56 6.44
CA ALA A 120 0.74 14.84 6.60
C ALA A 120 1.43 15.21 7.91
N TRP A 121 1.63 14.22 8.77
CA TRP A 121 2.50 14.36 9.94
C TRP A 121 3.96 14.34 9.52
N ASN A 122 4.77 15.19 10.15
CA ASN A 122 6.20 15.08 10.00
C ASN A 122 6.69 13.79 10.69
N PRO A 123 7.40 12.89 9.98
CA PRO A 123 7.76 11.58 10.51
C PRO A 123 8.77 11.66 11.67
N VAL A 124 9.55 12.74 11.76
CA VAL A 124 10.58 12.92 12.80
C VAL A 124 10.12 13.95 13.82
N ASP A 125 9.77 15.15 13.37
CA ASP A 125 9.26 16.24 14.20
C ASP A 125 7.74 16.09 14.36
N SER A 126 7.28 15.01 14.99
CA SER A 126 5.85 14.60 14.99
C SER A 126 4.87 15.62 15.57
N ASN A 127 5.35 16.69 16.20
CA ASN A 127 4.49 17.80 16.60
C ASN A 127 3.97 18.60 15.39
N LEU A 128 4.65 18.53 14.25
CA LEU A 128 4.29 19.27 13.04
C LEU A 128 3.29 18.49 12.20
N LEU A 129 2.14 19.12 11.98
CA LEU A 129 1.05 18.62 11.14
C LEU A 129 0.79 19.58 9.98
N ALA A 130 1.09 19.13 8.76
CA ALA A 130 0.81 19.89 7.55
C ALA A 130 -0.60 19.58 7.02
N ALA A 131 -1.31 20.62 6.59
CA ALA A 131 -2.62 20.55 5.97
C ALA A 131 -2.60 21.26 4.61
N GLY A 132 -3.09 20.57 3.58
CA GLY A 132 -3.26 21.11 2.23
C GLY A 132 -4.72 21.44 1.98
N LEU A 133 -5.00 22.68 1.60
CA LEU A 133 -6.32 23.26 1.50
C LEU A 133 -6.65 23.66 0.05
N ASP A 134 -7.93 23.87 -0.21
CA ASP A 134 -8.39 24.50 -1.44
C ASP A 134 -7.89 25.94 -1.60
N LYS A 135 -7.97 26.44 -2.85
CA LYS A 135 -7.56 27.80 -3.19
C LYS A 135 -8.41 28.83 -2.46
N HIS A 136 -7.74 29.84 -1.91
CA HIS A 136 -8.36 31.08 -1.49
C HIS A 136 -7.53 32.27 -1.97
N ARG A 137 -8.18 33.31 -2.51
CA ARG A 137 -7.48 34.41 -3.20
C ARG A 137 -6.55 35.21 -2.29
N ALA A 138 -6.91 35.32 -1.01
CA ALA A 138 -6.21 36.15 -0.02
C ALA A 138 -5.57 35.32 1.10
N ASP A 139 -5.29 34.03 0.85
CA ASP A 139 -4.77 33.12 1.89
C ASP A 139 -3.83 32.06 1.29
N PHE A 140 -3.15 31.33 2.18
CA PHE A 140 -2.20 30.27 1.87
C PHE A 140 -2.88 28.90 1.88
N SER A 141 -2.56 28.02 0.94
CA SER A 141 -3.20 26.69 0.89
C SER A 141 -2.44 25.60 1.62
N VAL A 142 -1.23 25.85 2.13
CA VAL A 142 -0.48 24.88 2.92
C VAL A 142 -0.24 25.49 4.29
N LEU A 143 -0.88 24.92 5.31
CA LEU A 143 -0.76 25.37 6.69
C LEU A 143 -0.06 24.29 7.51
N ILE A 144 0.95 24.66 8.28
CA ILE A 144 1.64 23.73 9.18
C ILE A 144 1.37 24.16 10.60
N TRP A 145 0.80 23.25 11.38
CA TRP A 145 0.44 23.44 12.77
C TRP A 145 1.44 22.73 13.65
N ASP A 146 1.74 23.32 14.81
CA ASP A 146 2.36 22.59 15.91
C ASP A 146 1.26 22.15 16.87
N ILE A 147 1.07 20.84 17.00
CA ILE A 147 0.01 20.28 17.86
C ILE A 147 0.22 20.53 19.34
N SER A 148 1.44 20.87 19.77
CA SER A 148 1.75 21.26 21.13
C SER A 148 1.50 22.75 21.40
N SER A 149 1.20 23.55 20.37
CA SER A 149 0.89 24.98 20.52
C SER A 149 -0.22 25.19 21.52
N LYS A 150 0.09 25.89 22.62
CA LYS A 150 -0.92 26.35 23.57
C LYS A 150 -1.60 27.59 22.98
N PHE A 151 -2.91 27.70 23.19
CA PHE A 151 -3.72 28.83 22.74
C PHE A 151 -3.04 30.18 23.08
N ALA A 152 -2.93 31.06 22.08
CA ALA A 152 -2.54 32.46 22.28
C ALA A 152 -3.76 33.34 21.97
N PRO A 153 -4.45 33.90 22.98
CA PRO A 153 -5.42 34.96 22.73
C PRO A 153 -4.66 36.23 22.40
N GLU A 154 -4.58 36.60 21.13
CA GLU A 154 -4.29 37.98 20.77
C GLU A 154 -5.60 38.77 20.64
N THR A 155 -5.77 39.63 21.63
CA THR A 155 -6.53 40.89 21.74
C THR A 155 -7.52 41.25 20.63
N ILE A 156 -8.79 41.27 21.04
CA ILE A 156 -9.97 41.96 20.50
C ILE A 156 -9.66 43.17 19.59
N VAL A 157 -10.21 43.17 18.37
CA VAL A 157 -10.86 44.37 17.80
C VAL A 157 -12.20 44.00 17.14
N ALA A 158 -13.26 44.36 17.86
CA ALA A 158 -14.61 44.78 17.48
C ALA A 158 -15.44 44.07 16.37
N ALA A 159 -16.52 43.45 16.86
CA ALA A 159 -17.93 43.46 16.39
C ALA A 159 -18.29 42.79 15.04
N GLU A 160 -19.19 41.80 15.00
CA GLU A 160 -20.63 41.99 15.24
C GLU A 160 -21.31 40.84 16.02
N LYS A 161 -22.36 41.23 16.75
CA LYS A 161 -23.23 40.41 17.61
C LYS A 161 -23.84 39.21 16.89
N ILE A 162 -23.60 38.01 17.42
CA ILE A 162 -24.61 36.96 17.51
C ILE A 162 -24.65 36.47 18.96
N ARG A 163 -25.77 36.75 19.63
CA ARG A 163 -26.09 36.23 20.97
C ARG A 163 -26.42 34.74 20.82
N LEU A 164 -25.63 33.86 21.43
CA LEU A 164 -26.10 32.55 21.89
C LEU A 164 -25.39 32.17 23.20
N SER A 165 -26.24 31.94 24.20
CA SER A 165 -26.13 31.12 25.41
C SER A 165 -24.74 30.74 25.95
N SER A 166 -24.53 31.17 27.19
CA SER A 166 -23.56 30.68 28.16
C SER A 166 -23.59 29.15 28.32
N VAL A 167 -22.52 28.49 27.87
CA VAL A 167 -21.96 27.29 28.48
C VAL A 167 -20.44 27.49 28.51
N ASP A 168 -19.91 27.78 29.69
CA ASP A 168 -18.46 27.79 29.94
C ASP A 168 -17.93 26.36 29.84
N LEU A 169 -17.20 26.03 28.77
CA LEU A 169 -16.22 24.95 28.71
C LEU A 169 -15.23 25.15 27.52
N ASP A 170 -13.96 25.35 27.86
CA ASP A 170 -12.74 25.13 27.05
C ASP A 170 -12.49 25.94 25.75
N SER A 171 -12.12 27.22 25.90
CA SER A 171 -11.46 28.00 24.83
C SER A 171 -10.00 27.58 24.52
N SER A 172 -9.48 26.54 25.18
CA SER A 172 -8.08 26.11 25.09
C SER A 172 -7.77 25.12 23.96
N THR A 173 -8.79 24.55 23.33
CA THR A 173 -8.67 23.46 22.35
C THR A 173 -8.60 23.93 20.90
N VAL A 174 -8.90 25.21 20.61
CA VAL A 174 -8.92 25.74 19.24
C VAL A 174 -7.66 26.55 18.95
N VAL A 175 -6.95 26.18 17.89
CA VAL A 175 -5.74 26.87 17.39
C VAL A 175 -6.04 27.49 16.03
N THR A 176 -5.85 28.81 15.91
CA THR A 176 -6.17 29.58 14.70
C THR A 176 -4.95 30.14 13.98
N LYS A 177 -3.79 30.20 14.66
CA LYS A 177 -2.53 30.70 14.10
C LYS A 177 -1.62 29.52 13.72
N PRO A 178 -1.41 29.24 12.43
CA PRO A 178 -0.47 28.21 11.99
C PRO A 178 0.98 28.66 12.25
N LEU A 179 1.87 27.68 12.38
CA LEU A 179 3.31 27.92 12.55
C LEU A 179 3.94 28.37 11.22
N TYR A 180 3.49 27.78 10.10
CA TYR A 180 3.92 28.17 8.76
C TYR A 180 2.72 28.28 7.82
N GLU A 181 2.78 29.28 6.93
CA GLU A 181 1.80 29.52 5.88
C GLU A 181 2.54 29.54 4.53
N LEU A 182 2.18 28.61 3.63
CA LEU A 182 2.89 28.37 2.37
C LEU A 182 1.91 28.24 1.20
N GLY A 183 2.37 28.55 0.00
CA GLY A 183 1.56 28.39 -1.21
C GLY A 183 0.40 29.38 -1.31
N GLN A 184 0.70 30.65 -1.50
CA GLN A 184 -0.29 31.72 -1.60
C GLN A 184 -1.11 31.62 -2.90
N ASN A 185 -2.43 31.81 -2.82
CA ASN A 185 -3.35 31.93 -3.98
C ASN A 185 -3.44 30.70 -4.92
N ASP A 186 -2.85 29.58 -4.53
CA ASP A 186 -2.99 28.28 -5.21
C ASP A 186 -3.81 27.31 -4.36
N ALA A 187 -4.26 26.19 -4.94
CA ALA A 187 -4.81 25.07 -4.18
C ALA A 187 -3.68 24.06 -3.92
N CYS A 188 -3.72 23.38 -2.78
CA CYS A 188 -2.88 22.23 -2.48
C CYS A 188 -3.74 20.97 -2.45
N LEU A 189 -3.44 20.01 -3.33
CA LEU A 189 -4.21 18.77 -3.46
C LEU A 189 -3.54 17.57 -2.80
N SER A 190 -2.21 17.61 -2.61
CA SER A 190 -1.46 16.51 -2.01
C SER A 190 -0.18 17.01 -1.33
N LEU A 191 0.26 16.32 -0.28
CA LEU A 191 1.42 16.68 0.54
C LEU A 191 2.19 15.44 0.97
N CYS A 192 3.52 15.54 1.06
CA CYS A 192 4.35 14.57 1.78
C CYS A 192 5.62 15.23 2.31
N TRP A 193 6.05 14.84 3.51
CA TRP A 193 7.35 15.21 4.04
C TRP A 193 8.45 14.40 3.38
N LEU A 194 9.58 15.03 3.05
CA LEU A 194 10.70 14.33 2.43
C LEU A 194 11.53 13.60 3.49
N LEU A 195 11.75 12.30 3.31
CA LEU A 195 12.46 11.47 4.29
C LEU A 195 13.95 11.83 4.43
N ARG A 196 14.52 12.54 3.45
CA ARG A 196 15.92 12.98 3.44
C ARG A 196 16.21 14.17 4.37
N ASP A 197 15.21 15.01 4.64
CA ASP A 197 15.35 16.21 5.47
C ASP A 197 13.99 16.60 6.06
N THR A 198 13.92 16.65 7.40
CA THR A 198 12.69 16.89 8.16
C THR A 198 12.12 18.29 7.96
N LYS A 199 12.89 19.23 7.38
CA LYS A 199 12.45 20.59 7.08
C LYS A 199 11.95 20.77 5.64
N LEU A 200 11.94 19.71 4.84
CA LEU A 200 11.45 19.77 3.46
C LEU A 200 10.06 19.14 3.31
N LEU A 201 9.15 19.90 2.72
CA LEU A 201 7.79 19.49 2.43
C LEU A 201 7.55 19.56 0.91
N LEU A 202 7.15 18.45 0.31
CA LEU A 202 6.70 18.40 -1.08
C LEU A 202 5.18 18.56 -1.14
N ALA A 203 4.72 19.43 -2.04
CA ALA A 203 3.32 19.78 -2.21
C ALA A 203 2.88 19.73 -3.68
N GLY A 204 1.76 19.07 -3.93
CA GLY A 204 1.00 19.15 -5.18
C GLY A 204 0.14 20.39 -5.22
N MET A 205 0.72 21.49 -5.70
CA MET A 205 0.08 22.79 -5.84
C MET A 205 -0.60 22.90 -7.21
N HIS A 206 -1.52 23.86 -7.39
CA HIS A 206 -2.16 24.08 -8.69
C HIS A 206 -1.14 24.26 -9.84
N ARG A 207 -1.08 23.27 -10.73
CA ARG A 207 -0.19 23.17 -11.92
C ARG A 207 1.32 23.05 -11.62
N ASN A 208 1.73 22.78 -10.39
CA ASN A 208 3.13 22.50 -10.08
C ASN A 208 3.32 21.56 -8.88
N LEU A 209 4.43 20.83 -8.86
CA LEU A 209 4.95 20.22 -7.65
C LEU A 209 5.96 21.20 -7.05
N ALA A 210 5.81 21.53 -5.77
CA ALA A 210 6.67 22.48 -5.07
C ALA A 210 7.30 21.85 -3.83
N ILE A 211 8.60 22.04 -3.65
CA ILE A 211 9.34 21.72 -2.43
C ILE A 211 9.52 23.02 -1.65
N PHE A 212 8.97 23.05 -0.44
CA PHE A 212 9.15 24.13 0.52
C PHE A 212 10.19 23.73 1.56
N ASP A 213 11.10 24.66 1.88
CA ASP A 213 12.04 24.52 2.97
C ASP A 213 11.58 25.40 4.14
N LEU A 214 11.30 24.79 5.29
CA LEU A 214 10.82 25.53 6.47
C LEU A 214 11.85 26.48 7.07
N ARG A 215 13.14 26.30 6.73
CA ARG A 215 14.22 27.21 7.13
C ARG A 215 14.19 28.49 6.30
N ASN A 216 13.62 28.45 5.10
CA ASN A 216 13.48 29.60 4.19
C ASN A 216 12.15 29.55 3.43
N THR A 217 11.08 29.97 4.09
CA THR A 217 9.71 29.92 3.55
C THR A 217 9.42 30.93 2.44
N SER A 218 10.35 31.86 2.18
CA SER A 218 10.22 32.88 1.13
C SER A 218 10.52 32.32 -0.26
N GLN A 219 11.21 31.18 -0.36
CA GLN A 219 11.58 30.54 -1.61
C GLN A 219 11.01 29.12 -1.69
N LYS A 220 10.78 28.65 -2.92
CA LYS A 220 10.38 27.27 -3.22
C LYS A 220 11.08 26.78 -4.48
N THR A 221 11.45 25.51 -4.50
CA THR A 221 11.85 24.82 -5.73
C THR A 221 10.61 24.19 -6.33
N PHE A 222 10.34 24.35 -7.62
CA PHE A 222 9.13 23.78 -8.22
C PHE A 222 9.33 23.35 -9.66
N VAL A 223 8.46 22.44 -10.09
CA VAL A 223 8.34 21.98 -11.49
C VAL A 223 6.89 22.06 -11.94
N ASN A 224 6.65 22.53 -13.16
CA ASN A 224 5.32 22.59 -13.73
C ASN A 224 4.84 21.19 -14.13
N THR A 225 3.69 20.78 -13.61
CA THR A 225 3.07 19.50 -13.93
C THR A 225 1.60 19.50 -13.52
N LYS A 226 0.80 18.67 -14.19
CA LYS A 226 -0.59 18.39 -13.78
C LYS A 226 -0.67 17.25 -12.77
N ALA A 227 0.38 16.44 -12.63
CA ALA A 227 0.47 15.28 -11.73
C ALA A 227 0.55 15.72 -10.25
N ILE A 228 -0.54 16.25 -9.71
CA ILE A 228 -0.60 16.87 -8.38
C ILE A 228 -1.69 16.28 -7.48
N GLN A 229 -2.52 15.35 -7.99
CA GLN A 229 -3.68 14.81 -7.26
C GLN A 229 -3.27 13.94 -6.06
N GLY A 230 -2.10 13.32 -6.14
CA GLY A 230 -1.46 12.61 -5.05
C GLY A 230 0.04 12.58 -5.26
N VAL A 231 0.78 12.59 -4.15
CA VAL A 231 2.24 12.45 -4.12
C VAL A 231 2.61 11.40 -3.07
N THR A 232 3.60 10.56 -3.39
CA THR A 232 4.08 9.53 -2.47
C THR A 232 5.58 9.29 -2.69
N VAL A 233 6.34 9.32 -1.59
CA VAL A 233 7.78 9.09 -1.60
C VAL A 233 8.03 7.59 -1.56
N ASP A 234 9.03 7.12 -2.31
CA ASP A 234 9.47 5.74 -2.22
C ASP A 234 10.11 5.47 -0.84
N PRO A 235 9.63 4.46 -0.09
CA PRO A 235 10.13 4.17 1.25
C PRO A 235 11.61 3.72 1.29
N HIS A 236 12.15 3.25 0.16
CA HIS A 236 13.53 2.77 0.06
C HIS A 236 14.47 3.79 -0.61
N PHE A 237 13.93 4.74 -1.38
CA PHE A 237 14.70 5.76 -2.10
C PHE A 237 14.10 7.15 -1.85
N PRO A 238 14.59 7.91 -0.84
CA PRO A 238 14.00 9.19 -0.44
C PRO A 238 13.90 10.27 -1.52
N ASP A 239 14.75 10.19 -2.55
CA ASP A 239 14.74 11.10 -3.69
C ASP A 239 13.82 10.64 -4.83
N ARG A 240 13.24 9.42 -4.76
CA ARG A 240 12.28 8.92 -5.74
C ARG A 240 10.87 9.20 -5.27
N VAL A 241 10.10 9.92 -6.08
CA VAL A 241 8.71 10.28 -5.77
C VAL A 241 7.81 9.88 -6.93
N ALA A 242 6.65 9.33 -6.61
CA ALA A 242 5.55 9.18 -7.58
C ALA A 242 4.51 10.27 -7.33
N SER A 243 3.98 10.83 -8.42
CA SER A 243 2.86 11.75 -8.39
C SER A 243 1.89 11.40 -9.51
N PHE A 244 0.60 11.70 -9.37
CA PHE A 244 -0.36 11.32 -10.42
C PHE A 244 -1.42 12.37 -10.73
N PHE A 245 -2.00 12.24 -11.91
CA PHE A 245 -3.16 13.00 -12.37
C PHE A 245 -3.91 12.20 -13.42
N GLU A 246 -5.22 12.09 -13.25
CA GLU A 246 -6.06 11.26 -14.12
C GLU A 246 -5.43 9.86 -14.26
N GLY A 247 -5.32 9.32 -15.48
CA GLY A 247 -4.69 8.02 -15.74
C GLY A 247 -3.17 8.09 -15.92
N GLN A 248 -2.46 9.06 -15.34
CA GLN A 248 -1.00 9.17 -15.51
C GLN A 248 -0.27 9.25 -14.18
N VAL A 249 0.81 8.49 -14.06
CA VAL A 249 1.77 8.57 -12.94
C VAL A 249 3.10 9.08 -13.46
N ALA A 250 3.60 10.15 -12.89
CA ALA A 250 4.94 10.68 -13.12
C ALA A 250 5.86 10.27 -11.96
N ILE A 251 7.02 9.71 -12.30
CA ILE A 251 8.09 9.35 -11.36
C ILE A 251 9.19 10.41 -11.46
N TRP A 252 9.62 10.92 -10.32
CA TRP A 252 10.57 12.02 -10.19
C TRP A 252 11.81 11.57 -9.43
N ASP A 253 12.96 12.11 -9.82
CA ASP A 253 14.17 12.15 -9.00
C ASP A 253 14.35 13.57 -8.48
N LEU A 254 14.20 13.75 -7.17
CA LEU A 254 14.27 15.05 -6.51
C LEU A 254 15.66 15.69 -6.54
N ARG A 255 16.70 14.97 -6.99
CA ARG A 255 18.04 15.52 -7.22
C ARG A 255 18.12 16.21 -8.59
N LYS A 256 17.29 15.79 -9.55
CA LYS A 256 17.13 16.37 -10.89
C LYS A 256 15.67 16.80 -11.10
N PHE A 257 15.18 17.71 -10.26
CA PHE A 257 13.76 18.07 -10.16
C PHE A 257 13.29 19.08 -11.24
N GLU A 258 13.50 18.73 -12.51
CA GLU A 258 13.14 19.58 -13.67
C GLU A 258 12.14 18.91 -14.59
N LYS A 259 12.24 17.58 -14.76
CA LYS A 259 11.36 16.75 -15.58
C LYS A 259 11.17 15.39 -14.89
N PRO A 260 10.04 14.69 -15.13
CA PRO A 260 9.90 13.33 -14.62
C PRO A 260 10.93 12.42 -15.26
N VAL A 261 11.47 11.50 -14.48
CA VAL A 261 12.38 10.43 -14.96
C VAL A 261 11.60 9.44 -15.83
N LEU A 262 10.33 9.23 -15.50
CA LEU A 262 9.47 8.25 -16.16
C LEU A 262 8.00 8.69 -16.02
N THR A 263 7.19 8.40 -17.04
CA THR A 263 5.73 8.60 -16.99
C THR A 263 5.01 7.30 -17.38
N LEU A 264 4.21 6.77 -16.46
CA LEU A 264 3.34 5.60 -16.65
C LEU A 264 1.94 6.07 -17.06
N THR A 265 1.33 5.40 -18.03
CA THR A 265 0.03 5.82 -18.57
C THR A 265 -1.00 4.68 -18.51
N GLU A 266 -2.06 4.90 -17.73
CA GLU A 266 -3.20 4.03 -17.45
C GLU A 266 -4.51 4.68 -17.92
N GLN A 267 -4.63 4.91 -19.22
CA GLN A 267 -5.87 5.44 -19.82
C GLN A 267 -6.94 4.34 -19.94
N PRO A 268 -8.25 4.67 -19.92
CA PRO A 268 -8.86 6.01 -19.91
C PRO A 268 -9.41 6.48 -18.55
N LYS A 269 -9.33 5.66 -17.49
CA LYS A 269 -9.97 5.98 -16.21
C LYS A 269 -9.00 6.70 -15.27
N PRO A 270 -9.45 7.73 -14.53
CA PRO A 270 -8.59 8.44 -13.59
C PRO A 270 -8.19 7.54 -12.42
N LEU A 271 -6.95 7.69 -11.97
CA LEU A 271 -6.41 7.06 -10.78
C LEU A 271 -7.14 7.58 -9.52
N THR A 272 -7.34 6.67 -8.58
CA THR A 272 -7.87 6.96 -7.25
C THR A 272 -6.82 6.77 -6.17
N LYS A 273 -5.84 5.89 -6.38
CA LYS A 273 -4.75 5.67 -5.42
C LYS A 273 -3.48 5.19 -6.11
N VAL A 274 -2.34 5.64 -5.60
CA VAL A 274 -0.99 5.21 -5.99
C VAL A 274 -0.20 5.00 -4.69
N ALA A 275 0.44 3.85 -4.54
CA ALA A 275 1.20 3.52 -3.32
C ALA A 275 2.39 2.61 -3.61
N TRP A 276 3.56 3.04 -3.14
CA TRP A 276 4.76 2.20 -3.12
C TRP A 276 4.61 1.03 -2.16
N CYS A 277 5.18 -0.11 -2.51
CA CYS A 277 5.30 -1.24 -1.61
C CYS A 277 6.38 -0.94 -0.54
N PRO A 278 6.05 -0.97 0.76
CA PRO A 278 7.01 -0.71 1.83
C PRO A 278 8.00 -1.86 2.05
N THR A 279 7.68 -3.07 1.58
CA THR A 279 8.47 -4.28 1.80
C THR A 279 9.26 -4.74 0.58
N ARG A 280 9.04 -4.11 -0.57
CA ARG A 280 9.71 -4.43 -1.84
C ARG A 280 10.14 -3.16 -2.57
N THR A 281 11.43 -3.07 -2.86
CA THR A 281 12.03 -1.97 -3.60
C THR A 281 11.46 -1.87 -5.01
N GLY A 282 11.15 -0.66 -5.47
CA GLY A 282 10.76 -0.39 -6.86
C GLY A 282 9.38 -0.89 -7.27
N LEU A 283 8.59 -1.50 -6.37
CA LEU A 283 7.23 -1.94 -6.66
C LEU A 283 6.22 -0.83 -6.35
N LEU A 284 5.52 -0.36 -7.36
CA LEU A 284 4.46 0.64 -7.27
C LEU A 284 3.11 0.01 -7.64
N ALA A 285 2.09 0.23 -6.79
CA ALA A 285 0.73 -0.16 -7.09
C ALA A 285 -0.13 1.05 -7.44
N THR A 286 -1.06 0.86 -8.35
CA THR A 286 -2.02 1.87 -8.79
C THR A 286 -3.42 1.29 -8.88
N LEU A 287 -4.41 2.14 -8.58
CA LEU A 287 -5.83 1.82 -8.67
C LEU A 287 -6.52 2.90 -9.49
N THR A 288 -7.26 2.48 -10.51
CA THR A 288 -8.14 3.35 -11.30
C THR A 288 -9.57 3.34 -10.76
N ARG A 289 -10.32 4.40 -11.05
CA ARG A 289 -11.71 4.54 -10.60
C ARG A 289 -12.59 3.41 -11.13
N ASP A 290 -13.50 2.93 -10.30
CA ASP A 290 -14.48 1.88 -10.64
C ASP A 290 -13.81 0.63 -11.25
N SER A 291 -12.63 0.28 -10.74
CA SER A 291 -11.84 -0.88 -11.12
C SER A 291 -11.82 -1.90 -9.98
N ASN A 292 -11.84 -3.19 -10.33
CA ASN A 292 -11.51 -4.29 -9.42
C ASN A 292 -10.08 -4.81 -9.64
N ILE A 293 -9.32 -4.16 -10.53
CA ILE A 293 -7.93 -4.48 -10.86
C ILE A 293 -7.00 -3.43 -10.23
N ILE A 294 -5.94 -3.91 -9.57
CA ILE A 294 -4.79 -3.13 -9.14
C ILE A 294 -3.66 -3.42 -10.13
N ARG A 295 -3.06 -2.38 -10.72
CA ARG A 295 -1.86 -2.54 -11.56
C ARG A 295 -0.61 -2.38 -10.71
N LEU A 296 0.42 -3.13 -11.08
CA LEU A 296 1.69 -3.23 -10.40
C LEU A 296 2.80 -2.93 -11.40
N TYR A 297 3.65 -1.98 -11.05
CA TYR A 297 4.83 -1.57 -11.82
C TYR A 297 6.06 -1.89 -11.01
N ASP A 298 6.84 -2.86 -11.46
CA ASP A 298 8.10 -3.24 -10.85
C ASP A 298 9.26 -2.59 -11.62
N MET A 299 9.82 -1.54 -11.03
CA MET A 299 10.94 -0.79 -11.57
C MET A 299 12.26 -1.47 -11.21
N GLN A 300 12.84 -2.15 -12.18
CA GLN A 300 14.10 -2.87 -12.01
C GLN A 300 15.26 -1.86 -11.96
N HIS A 301 16.12 -2.00 -10.95
CA HIS A 301 17.37 -1.24 -10.89
C HIS A 301 18.41 -1.93 -11.76
N THR A 302 18.71 -1.39 -12.94
CA THR A 302 19.80 -1.88 -13.79
C THR A 302 21.14 -1.40 -13.18
N PRO A 303 22.04 -2.29 -12.72
CA PRO A 303 23.28 -1.90 -12.06
C PRO A 303 24.36 -1.35 -13.02
N THR A 304 24.06 -1.13 -14.30
CA THR A 304 25.04 -0.67 -15.30
C THR A 304 24.51 0.54 -16.08
N PRO A 305 24.96 1.76 -15.76
CA PRO A 305 24.83 2.88 -16.67
C PRO A 305 26.01 2.82 -17.67
N ILE A 306 25.81 2.17 -18.81
CA ILE A 306 26.60 2.49 -20.00
C ILE A 306 25.84 3.63 -20.70
N GLY A 307 25.91 4.83 -20.13
CA GLY A 307 25.25 6.04 -20.65
C GLY A 307 24.22 6.66 -19.70
N ASP A 308 24.06 7.98 -19.81
CA ASP A 308 23.27 8.86 -18.92
C ASP A 308 21.75 8.84 -19.20
N GLU A 309 21.28 7.98 -20.11
CA GLU A 309 19.94 8.06 -20.74
C GLU A 309 19.28 6.68 -20.95
N THR A 310 19.43 5.72 -20.03
CA THR A 310 18.65 4.46 -20.09
C THR A 310 17.41 4.58 -19.22
N GLU A 311 16.22 4.58 -19.83
CA GLU A 311 14.96 4.45 -19.12
C GLU A 311 14.94 3.14 -18.30
N PRO A 312 14.42 3.16 -17.05
CA PRO A 312 14.37 1.97 -16.22
C PRO A 312 13.46 0.91 -16.86
N THR A 313 13.88 -0.36 -16.83
CA THR A 313 13.03 -1.46 -17.28
C THR A 313 11.88 -1.66 -16.28
N ILE A 314 10.66 -1.74 -16.80
CA ILE A 314 9.44 -1.84 -15.99
C ILE A 314 8.73 -3.13 -16.33
N ILE A 315 8.45 -3.93 -15.31
CA ILE A 315 7.63 -5.12 -15.44
C ILE A 315 6.22 -4.77 -14.96
N GLU A 316 5.30 -4.69 -15.91
CA GLU A 316 3.88 -4.41 -15.64
C GLU A 316 3.11 -5.71 -15.37
N ARG A 317 2.28 -5.68 -14.32
CA ARG A 317 1.37 -6.78 -13.97
C ARG A 317 0.05 -6.23 -13.45
N SER A 318 -0.99 -7.05 -13.52
CA SER A 318 -2.31 -6.74 -12.97
C SER A 318 -2.70 -7.83 -12.00
N VAL A 319 -3.31 -7.45 -10.87
CA VAL A 319 -3.91 -8.37 -9.91
C VAL A 319 -5.37 -7.99 -9.68
N GLN A 320 -6.21 -8.99 -9.42
CA GLN A 320 -7.62 -8.81 -9.12
C GLN A 320 -7.91 -9.43 -7.74
N PRO A 321 -7.78 -8.64 -6.66
CA PRO A 321 -7.98 -9.12 -5.29
C PRO A 321 -9.40 -9.57 -4.97
N SER A 322 -10.40 -8.98 -5.63
CA SER A 322 -11.81 -9.34 -5.44
C SER A 322 -12.59 -9.11 -6.73
N GLU A 323 -13.78 -9.72 -6.83
CA GLU A 323 -14.69 -9.50 -7.96
C GLU A 323 -15.38 -8.13 -7.91
N SER A 324 -15.51 -7.57 -6.69
CA SER A 324 -16.12 -6.27 -6.44
C SER A 324 -15.21 -5.11 -6.82
N GLN A 325 -15.79 -3.95 -7.14
CA GLN A 325 -15.03 -2.72 -7.33
C GLN A 325 -14.25 -2.34 -6.07
N ILE A 326 -12.99 -1.97 -6.25
CA ILE A 326 -12.10 -1.60 -5.17
C ILE A 326 -12.24 -0.09 -4.90
N GLY A 327 -12.50 0.26 -3.65
CA GLY A 327 -12.54 1.64 -3.18
C GLY A 327 -11.14 2.15 -2.83
N SER A 328 -10.37 1.36 -2.11
CA SER A 328 -8.98 1.65 -1.72
C SER A 328 -8.22 0.37 -1.38
N PHE A 329 -6.90 0.47 -1.29
CA PHE A 329 -6.01 -0.60 -0.88
C PHE A 329 -4.86 -0.04 -0.03
N ALA A 330 -4.22 -0.88 0.78
CA ALA A 330 -2.97 -0.55 1.42
C ALA A 330 -2.08 -1.79 1.57
N TRP A 331 -0.81 -1.63 1.19
CA TRP A 331 0.22 -2.63 1.45
C TRP A 331 0.42 -2.85 2.94
N HIS A 332 0.58 -4.10 3.33
CA HIS A 332 0.95 -4.45 4.69
C HIS A 332 2.36 -3.88 5.00
N PRO A 333 2.59 -3.26 6.18
CA PRO A 333 3.84 -2.57 6.48
C PRO A 333 5.07 -3.48 6.55
N SER A 334 4.92 -4.69 7.10
CA SER A 334 6.02 -5.66 7.29
C SER A 334 5.90 -6.98 6.49
N SER A 335 4.69 -7.46 6.22
CA SER A 335 4.46 -8.68 5.44
C SER A 335 4.70 -8.43 3.95
N GLN A 336 5.61 -9.19 3.34
CA GLN A 336 5.93 -9.04 1.93
C GLN A 336 4.75 -9.37 1.04
N ASN A 337 4.60 -8.60 -0.04
CA ASN A 337 3.62 -8.84 -1.09
C ASN A 337 2.16 -8.93 -0.62
N ARG A 338 1.85 -8.53 0.62
CA ARG A 338 0.52 -8.60 1.20
C ARG A 338 -0.13 -7.23 1.21
N MET A 339 -1.41 -7.16 0.90
CA MET A 339 -2.19 -5.93 0.97
C MET A 339 -3.60 -6.22 1.47
N VAL A 340 -4.21 -5.24 2.12
CA VAL A 340 -5.64 -5.27 2.42
C VAL A 340 -6.34 -4.35 1.44
N VAL A 341 -7.44 -4.85 0.89
CA VAL A 341 -8.24 -4.19 -0.14
C VAL A 341 -9.64 -3.98 0.40
N VAL A 342 -10.21 -2.80 0.16
CA VAL A 342 -11.54 -2.42 0.64
C VAL A 342 -12.45 -2.22 -0.55
N SER A 343 -13.57 -2.96 -0.57
CA SER A 343 -14.61 -2.82 -1.59
C SER A 343 -15.31 -1.46 -1.51
N ALA A 344 -15.51 -0.82 -2.66
CA ALA A 344 -16.16 0.47 -2.78
C ALA A 344 -17.66 0.44 -2.41
N ALA A 345 -18.33 -0.68 -2.65
CA ALA A 345 -19.80 -0.76 -2.54
C ALA A 345 -20.30 -1.15 -1.14
N ASN A 346 -19.58 -2.03 -0.46
CA ASN A 346 -20.06 -2.68 0.78
C ASN A 346 -19.01 -2.72 1.90
N ARG A 347 -17.88 -2.01 1.75
CA ARG A 347 -16.77 -1.97 2.73
C ARG A 347 -16.20 -3.35 3.10
N VAL A 348 -16.48 -4.38 2.30
CA VAL A 348 -15.89 -5.71 2.51
C VAL A 348 -14.39 -5.59 2.33
N MET A 349 -13.66 -6.09 3.32
CA MET A 349 -12.21 -6.11 3.34
C MET A 349 -11.72 -7.48 2.86
N THR A 350 -10.68 -7.49 2.05
CA THR A 350 -10.04 -8.71 1.55
C THR A 350 -8.56 -8.63 1.82
N ASP A 351 -8.02 -9.65 2.48
CA ASP A 351 -6.57 -9.81 2.63
C ASP A 351 -6.03 -10.57 1.42
N PHE A 352 -5.10 -9.94 0.70
CA PHE A 352 -4.64 -10.40 -0.60
C PHE A 352 -3.12 -10.48 -0.65
N THR A 353 -2.61 -11.61 -1.12
CA THR A 353 -1.19 -11.84 -1.37
C THR A 353 -0.92 -11.74 -2.87
N VAL A 354 -0.09 -10.77 -3.26
CA VAL A 354 0.45 -10.61 -4.60
C VAL A 354 1.50 -11.70 -4.84
N PHE A 355 1.15 -12.73 -5.59
CA PHE A 355 2.13 -13.73 -5.97
C PHE A 355 3.13 -13.17 -6.98
N GLU A 356 4.40 -13.46 -6.77
CA GLU A 356 5.44 -13.18 -7.76
C GLU A 356 5.38 -14.20 -8.89
N ARG A 357 5.94 -13.84 -10.05
CA ARG A 357 6.23 -14.86 -11.06
C ARG A 357 7.35 -15.74 -10.51
N ILE A 358 6.97 -16.92 -10.05
CA ILE A 358 7.92 -17.92 -9.58
C ILE A 358 8.71 -18.39 -10.80
N SER A 359 10.00 -18.07 -10.84
CA SER A 359 10.91 -18.69 -11.80
C SER A 359 11.24 -20.09 -11.30
N LEU A 360 10.83 -21.09 -12.06
CA LEU A 360 11.09 -22.49 -11.77
C LEU A 360 12.38 -22.90 -12.49
N ALA A 361 13.31 -23.47 -11.74
CA ALA A 361 14.49 -24.14 -12.28
C ALA A 361 14.33 -25.64 -12.06
N TRP A 362 14.34 -26.41 -13.14
CA TRP A 362 14.25 -27.86 -13.07
C TRP A 362 15.58 -28.47 -13.50
N SER A 363 16.15 -29.32 -12.66
CA SER A 363 17.43 -29.98 -12.96
C SER A 363 17.23 -31.26 -13.76
N SER A 364 18.30 -31.72 -14.41
CA SER A 364 18.34 -33.02 -15.08
C SER A 364 18.24 -34.21 -14.11
N THR A 365 18.29 -33.97 -12.80
CA THR A 365 18.12 -35.00 -11.76
C THR A 365 16.75 -34.94 -11.10
N ALA A 366 15.76 -34.34 -11.77
CA ALA A 366 14.38 -34.18 -11.29
C ALA A 366 14.24 -33.34 -10.01
N SER A 367 15.25 -32.53 -9.64
CA SER A 367 15.11 -31.56 -8.55
C SER A 367 14.45 -30.28 -9.07
N LEU A 368 13.34 -29.89 -8.45
CA LEU A 368 12.64 -28.65 -8.76
C LEU A 368 13.02 -27.60 -7.72
N MET A 369 13.64 -26.51 -8.17
CA MET A 369 13.98 -25.37 -7.33
C MET A 369 13.18 -24.14 -7.75
N TRP A 370 12.72 -23.38 -6.77
CA TRP A 370 12.11 -22.08 -7.04
C TRP A 370 12.31 -21.11 -5.90
N ALA A 371 12.36 -19.83 -6.24
CA ALA A 371 12.36 -18.76 -5.26
C ALA A 371 10.95 -18.19 -5.11
N CYS A 372 10.54 -17.93 -3.87
CA CYS A 372 9.32 -17.17 -3.56
C CYS A 372 9.64 -16.19 -2.41
N GLY A 373 9.62 -14.89 -2.72
CA GLY A 373 10.07 -13.85 -1.78
C GLY A 373 11.54 -14.05 -1.41
N ARG A 374 11.83 -14.18 -0.11
CA ARG A 374 13.19 -14.43 0.42
C ARG A 374 13.52 -15.90 0.64
N HIS A 375 12.62 -16.80 0.27
CA HIS A 375 12.79 -18.23 0.49
C HIS A 375 13.14 -18.93 -0.82
N LEU A 376 14.16 -19.79 -0.77
CA LEU A 376 14.48 -20.74 -1.83
C LEU A 376 13.90 -22.08 -1.43
N TYR A 377 12.97 -22.59 -2.23
CA TYR A 377 12.40 -23.90 -2.07
C TYR A 377 13.12 -24.87 -2.99
N ASN A 378 13.42 -26.06 -2.46
CA ASN A 378 14.00 -27.15 -3.21
C ASN A 378 13.16 -28.40 -2.95
N CYS A 379 12.59 -28.95 -4.01
CA CYS A 379 11.90 -30.22 -3.99
C CYS A 379 12.80 -31.24 -4.67
N VAL A 380 13.25 -32.23 -3.91
CA VAL A 380 14.03 -33.36 -4.38
C VAL A 380 13.26 -34.61 -4.01
N GLU A 381 13.22 -35.59 -4.92
CA GLU A 381 12.71 -36.91 -4.59
C GLU A 381 13.62 -37.51 -3.50
N ASP A 382 13.06 -37.72 -2.29
CA ASP A 382 13.80 -38.35 -1.19
C ASP A 382 14.13 -39.79 -1.60
N LEU A 383 15.42 -40.04 -1.85
CA LEU A 383 15.99 -41.39 -1.96
C LEU A 383 16.05 -41.98 -0.54
N ALA A 384 14.90 -42.18 0.11
CA ALA A 384 14.88 -42.91 1.37
C ALA A 384 15.38 -44.34 1.08
N GLU A 385 16.59 -44.64 1.55
CA GLU A 385 17.15 -45.98 1.65
C GLU A 385 16.28 -46.79 2.62
N GLY A 386 15.19 -47.35 2.12
CA GLY A 386 14.26 -48.16 2.89
C GLY A 386 13.23 -48.76 1.95
N GLU A 387 13.33 -50.07 1.77
CA GLU A 387 12.30 -50.88 1.10
C GLU A 387 10.91 -50.56 1.68
N ASP A 388 9.91 -50.46 0.81
CA ASP A 388 8.47 -50.37 1.12
C ASP A 388 7.85 -49.03 1.57
N SER A 389 8.28 -47.89 1.02
CA SER A 389 7.36 -46.76 0.85
C SER A 389 6.68 -46.84 -0.51
N ALA A 390 5.38 -47.17 -0.51
CA ALA A 390 4.49 -47.22 -1.69
C ALA A 390 4.22 -45.83 -2.32
N ALA A 391 5.18 -44.91 -2.25
CA ALA A 391 5.12 -43.66 -3.00
C ALA A 391 5.50 -43.94 -4.46
N GLU A 392 4.59 -43.63 -5.37
CA GLU A 392 4.84 -43.77 -6.80
C GLU A 392 6.02 -42.88 -7.21
N LYS A 393 7.13 -43.46 -7.68
CA LYS A 393 8.30 -42.70 -8.18
C LYS A 393 7.88 -41.60 -9.15
N ASP A 394 8.57 -40.46 -9.11
CA ASP A 394 8.31 -39.33 -10.00
C ASP A 394 8.42 -39.76 -11.49
N ILE A 395 7.53 -39.23 -12.34
CA ILE A 395 7.48 -39.61 -13.75
C ILE A 395 8.77 -39.28 -14.50
N ALA A 396 9.46 -38.19 -14.16
CA ALA A 396 10.73 -37.83 -14.77
C ALA A 396 11.83 -38.82 -14.37
N THR A 397 11.85 -39.27 -13.11
CA THR A 397 12.77 -40.33 -12.66
C THR A 397 12.48 -41.65 -13.38
N LYS A 398 11.21 -42.08 -13.43
CA LYS A 398 10.79 -43.29 -14.17
C LYS A 398 11.18 -43.21 -15.65
N MET A 399 10.92 -42.09 -16.32
CA MET A 399 11.23 -41.94 -17.75
C MET A 399 12.74 -41.89 -18.01
N ARG A 400 13.53 -41.29 -17.11
CA ARG A 400 14.99 -41.30 -17.17
C ARG A 400 15.57 -42.72 -17.04
N GLU A 401 15.12 -43.50 -16.05
CA GLU A 401 15.54 -44.89 -15.85
C GLU A 401 15.19 -45.76 -17.08
N ARG A 402 13.99 -45.56 -17.63
CA ARG A 402 13.54 -46.24 -18.86
C ARG A 402 14.39 -45.88 -20.07
N ALA A 403 14.67 -44.59 -20.27
CA ALA A 403 15.53 -44.12 -21.36
C ALA A 403 16.95 -44.70 -21.25
N GLN A 404 17.54 -44.71 -20.04
CA GLN A 404 18.86 -45.32 -19.78
C GLN A 404 18.85 -46.83 -20.04
N SER A 405 17.74 -47.50 -19.70
CA SER A 405 17.50 -48.93 -19.98
C SER A 405 17.18 -49.23 -21.44
N ARG A 406 17.15 -48.20 -22.31
CA ARG A 406 16.79 -48.30 -23.74
C ARG A 406 15.39 -48.88 -23.96
N TYR A 407 14.46 -48.57 -23.05
CA TYR A 407 13.07 -48.94 -23.17
C TYR A 407 12.49 -48.53 -24.54
N GLY A 408 11.81 -49.45 -25.21
CA GLY A 408 11.20 -49.24 -26.53
C GLY A 408 12.14 -49.45 -27.72
N HIS A 409 13.43 -49.71 -27.49
CA HIS A 409 14.40 -49.98 -28.56
C HIS A 409 14.57 -51.46 -28.90
N ASP A 410 14.07 -52.39 -28.08
CA ASP A 410 14.16 -53.82 -28.43
C ASP A 410 13.08 -54.17 -29.46
N THR A 411 13.47 -54.23 -30.72
CA THR A 411 12.60 -54.57 -31.85
C THR A 411 12.63 -56.06 -32.21
N VAL A 412 13.53 -56.85 -31.61
CA VAL A 412 13.68 -58.28 -31.89
C VAL A 412 12.86 -59.09 -30.88
N GLN A 413 12.99 -58.77 -29.60
CA GLN A 413 12.21 -59.35 -28.52
C GLN A 413 11.31 -58.28 -27.93
N VAL A 414 10.28 -57.89 -28.68
CA VAL A 414 9.38 -56.77 -28.36
C VAL A 414 8.78 -56.89 -26.95
N TRP A 415 8.45 -58.10 -26.51
CA TRP A 415 7.97 -58.37 -25.16
C TRP A 415 8.94 -57.90 -24.07
N ARG A 416 10.27 -57.95 -24.29
CA ARG A 416 11.30 -57.62 -23.28
C ARG A 416 11.26 -56.17 -22.84
N ASN A 417 10.66 -55.28 -23.63
CA ASN A 417 10.51 -53.87 -23.26
C ASN A 417 9.73 -53.69 -21.93
N HIS A 418 8.83 -54.59 -21.53
CA HIS A 418 8.20 -54.49 -20.20
C HIS A 418 9.19 -54.68 -19.04
N LEU A 419 10.23 -55.51 -19.22
CA LEU A 419 11.29 -55.68 -18.24
C LEU A 419 12.19 -54.44 -18.18
N LEU A 420 12.48 -53.85 -19.35
CA LEU A 420 13.22 -52.59 -19.45
C LEU A 420 12.44 -51.39 -18.86
N ALA A 421 11.12 -51.54 -18.67
CA ALA A 421 10.27 -50.59 -17.98
C ALA A 421 10.27 -50.72 -16.45
N GLY A 422 11.03 -51.66 -15.90
CA GLY A 422 11.09 -52.00 -14.46
C GLY A 422 10.32 -53.26 -14.08
N GLY A 423 9.61 -53.92 -15.02
CA GLY A 423 8.96 -55.23 -14.81
C GLY A 423 7.71 -55.26 -13.92
N ASN A 424 7.49 -54.21 -13.12
CA ASN A 424 6.44 -54.16 -12.10
C ASN A 424 5.13 -53.51 -12.56
N ASP A 425 5.08 -52.99 -13.80
CA ASP A 425 3.91 -52.31 -14.36
C ASP A 425 3.04 -53.31 -15.15
N PRO A 426 1.87 -53.72 -14.62
CA PRO A 426 1.03 -54.74 -15.26
C PRO A 426 0.41 -54.25 -16.58
N GLN A 427 0.17 -52.95 -16.73
CA GLN A 427 -0.40 -52.39 -17.96
C GLN A 427 0.64 -52.43 -19.09
N LEU A 428 1.86 -51.99 -18.80
CA LEU A 428 2.95 -52.10 -19.77
C LEU A 428 3.28 -53.55 -20.10
N ARG A 429 3.24 -54.45 -19.12
CA ARG A 429 3.41 -55.88 -19.37
C ARG A 429 2.39 -56.39 -20.38
N SER A 430 1.09 -56.16 -20.16
CA SER A 430 0.06 -56.58 -21.12
C SER A 430 0.33 -56.02 -22.51
N LEU A 431 0.54 -54.69 -22.61
CA LEU A 431 0.78 -54.00 -23.87
C LEU A 431 1.93 -54.61 -24.68
N TRP A 432 3.07 -54.88 -24.04
CA TRP A 432 4.25 -55.43 -24.74
C TRP A 432 4.09 -56.89 -25.14
N PHE A 433 3.34 -57.69 -24.37
CA PHE A 433 2.99 -59.06 -24.78
C PHE A 433 2.00 -59.06 -25.94
N ASP A 434 0.98 -58.19 -25.92
CA ASP A 434 0.01 -58.04 -27.01
C ASP A 434 0.70 -57.61 -28.31
N LEU A 435 1.58 -56.60 -28.25
CA LEU A 435 2.40 -56.17 -29.40
C LEU A 435 3.30 -57.28 -29.92
N SER A 436 3.94 -58.05 -29.02
CA SER A 436 4.78 -59.18 -29.42
C SER A 436 3.98 -60.26 -30.12
N TYR A 437 2.75 -60.52 -29.70
CA TYR A 437 1.87 -61.48 -30.35
C TYR A 437 1.46 -60.99 -31.75
N ILE A 438 1.02 -59.73 -31.86
CA ILE A 438 0.60 -59.13 -33.14
C ILE A 438 1.72 -59.16 -34.18
N LEU A 439 2.96 -58.88 -33.80
CA LEU A 439 4.10 -58.87 -34.71
C LEU A 439 4.62 -60.28 -35.07
N SER A 440 4.15 -61.32 -34.37
CA SER A 440 4.53 -62.72 -34.61
C SER A 440 3.52 -63.50 -35.47
N VAL A 441 2.35 -62.90 -35.72
CA VAL A 441 1.33 -63.35 -36.67
C VAL A 441 1.58 -62.67 -38.01
#